data_AF-A0A7C1V387-F1
#
_entry.id   AF-A0A7C1V387-F1
#
_cell.length_a   1.000
_cell.length_b   1.000
_cell.length_c   1.000
_cell.angle_alpha   90.00
_cell.angle_beta   90.00
_cell.angle_gamma   90.00
#
_symmetry.space_group_name_H-M   'P 1'
#
loop_
_entity.id
_entity.type
_entity.pdbx_description
1 polymer ?
#
loop_
_entity_poly.entity_id
_entity_poly.type
_entity_poly.pdbx_seq_one_letter_code
_entity_poly.pdbx_strand_id
1 'polypeptide(L)'
;MDVETLMVNGSIDFSTPVDNARELLPYLRNGELVVLAEMGHTKDVTGKQPEAFHHLVETFYLEGKIDDSKFKYEPVNFAPEVTFQQMAQQVFMQE
;
A
#
# COMPACT_ATOMS: atom_id res chain seq x y z
N MET A 1 10.31 20.64 -8.80
CA MET A 1 10.72 19.42 -9.53
C MET A 1 9.60 19.09 -10.49
N ASP A 2 9.93 18.80 -11.75
CA ASP A 2 8.95 18.56 -12.82
C ASP A 2 9.13 17.12 -13.30
N VAL A 3 8.86 16.17 -12.39
CA VAL A 3 9.03 14.73 -12.63
C VAL A 3 7.71 14.03 -12.35
N GLU A 4 7.34 13.08 -13.21
CA GLU A 4 6.20 12.20 -12.98
C GLU A 4 6.37 11.50 -11.63
N THR A 5 5.35 11.57 -10.79
CA THR A 5 5.39 11.04 -9.42
C THR A 5 4.14 10.23 -9.14
N LEU A 6 4.31 8.92 -8.91
CA LEU A 6 3.24 8.05 -8.46
C LEU A 6 3.30 7.88 -6.94
N MET A 7 2.19 8.17 -6.28
CA MET A 7 1.95 7.82 -4.88
C MET A 7 0.97 6.66 -4.80
N VAL A 8 1.28 5.67 -3.98
CA VAL A 8 0.41 4.51 -3.73
C VAL A 8 0.17 4.43 -2.22
N ASN A 9 -1.09 4.51 -1.80
CA ASN A 9 -1.45 4.55 -0.38
C ASN A 9 -2.56 3.54 -0.10
N GLY A 10 -2.44 2.83 1.02
CA GLY A 10 -3.56 2.06 1.56
C GLY A 10 -4.64 2.98 2.14
N SER A 11 -5.91 2.64 1.98
CA SER A 11 -7.03 3.44 2.51
C SER A 11 -7.17 3.38 4.03
N ILE A 12 -6.52 2.40 4.69
CA ILE A 12 -6.50 2.23 6.15
C ILE A 12 -5.08 2.30 6.72
N ASP A 13 -4.16 2.97 6.02
CA ASP A 13 -2.80 3.20 6.53
C ASP A 13 -2.83 4.15 7.74
N PHE A 14 -2.54 3.63 8.93
CA PHE A 14 -2.46 4.42 10.16
C PHE A 14 -1.09 5.07 10.39
N SER A 15 -0.03 4.58 9.72
CA SER A 15 1.33 5.11 9.86
C SER A 15 1.53 6.35 8.99
N THR A 16 0.98 6.31 7.77
CA THR A 16 0.97 7.40 6.80
C THR A 16 -0.43 7.53 6.18
N PRO A 17 -1.38 8.19 6.88
CA PRO A 17 -2.76 8.33 6.42
C PRO A 17 -2.88 8.91 5.01
N VAL A 18 -3.83 8.39 4.23
CA VAL A 18 -4.09 8.84 2.84
C VAL A 18 -4.42 10.33 2.75
N ASP A 19 -4.93 10.94 3.82
CA ASP A 19 -5.18 12.38 3.85
C ASP A 19 -3.88 13.19 3.78
N ASN A 20 -2.78 12.72 4.39
CA ASN A 20 -1.46 13.35 4.23
C ASN A 20 -1.01 13.30 2.76
N ALA A 21 -1.29 12.19 2.08
CA ALA A 21 -1.02 12.05 0.66
C ALA A 21 -1.86 13.02 -0.20
N ARG A 22 -3.14 13.21 0.13
CA ARG A 22 -4.02 14.18 -0.53
C ARG A 22 -3.58 15.62 -0.28
N GLU A 23 -3.12 15.94 0.93
CA GLU A 23 -2.57 17.27 1.26
C GLU A 23 -1.27 17.55 0.52
N LEU A 24 -0.45 16.53 0.26
CA LEU A 24 0.80 16.66 -0.49
C LEU A 24 0.58 16.83 -2.00
N LEU A 25 -0.46 16.20 -2.56
CA LEU A 25 -0.71 16.11 -4.00
C LEU A 25 -0.67 17.46 -4.75
N PRO A 26 -1.24 18.58 -4.23
CA PRO A 26 -1.18 19.89 -4.89
C PRO A 26 0.25 20.46 -5.06
N TYR A 27 1.21 19.97 -4.28
CA TYR A 27 2.61 20.38 -4.37
C TYR A 27 3.43 19.51 -5.33
N LEU A 28 2.85 18.43 -5.84
CA LEU A 28 3.44 17.53 -6.83
C LEU A 28 2.80 17.81 -8.19
N ARG A 29 3.45 18.66 -9.00
CA ARG A 29 2.90 19.16 -10.27
C ARG A 29 2.42 18.06 -11.23
N ASN A 30 3.15 16.95 -11.27
CA ASN A 30 2.84 15.75 -12.06
C ASN A 30 2.64 14.55 -11.12
N GLY A 31 1.98 14.81 -9.98
CA GLY A 31 1.69 13.84 -8.94
C GLY A 31 0.36 13.18 -9.18
N GLU A 32 0.32 11.86 -9.04
CA GLU A 32 -0.89 11.05 -9.09
C GLU A 32 -0.96 10.15 -7.85
N LEU A 33 -2.17 9.89 -7.37
CA LEU A 33 -2.41 9.09 -6.16
C LEU A 33 -3.34 7.92 -6.47
N VAL A 34 -2.82 6.71 -6.30
CA VAL A 34 -3.60 5.46 -6.25
C VAL A 34 -3.92 5.12 -4.80
N VAL A 35 -5.21 4.91 -4.51
CA VAL A 35 -5.69 4.51 -3.18
C VAL A 35 -6.19 3.08 -3.22
N LEU A 36 -5.51 2.17 -2.53
CA LEU A 36 -5.85 0.76 -2.47
C LEU A 36 -6.81 0.50 -1.30
N ALA A 37 -8.01 0.02 -1.60
CA ALA A 37 -9.05 -0.22 -0.62
C ALA A 37 -8.62 -1.28 0.41
N GLU A 38 -8.82 -0.97 1.69
CA GLU A 38 -8.61 -1.86 2.84
C GLU A 38 -7.18 -2.42 2.99
N MET A 39 -6.20 -1.80 2.32
CA MET A 39 -4.78 -2.03 2.57
C MET A 39 -4.23 -1.05 3.61
N GLY A 40 -3.33 -1.54 4.46
CA GLY A 40 -2.58 -0.74 5.44
C GLY A 40 -1.31 -0.12 4.87
N HIS A 41 -0.26 -0.08 5.71
CA HIS A 41 1.03 0.53 5.37
C HIS A 41 1.80 -0.26 4.31
N THR A 42 3.03 0.17 3.98
CA THR A 42 3.91 -0.37 2.93
C THR A 42 3.92 -1.89 2.78
N LYS A 43 3.91 -2.66 3.87
CA LYS A 43 3.89 -4.14 3.81
C LYS A 43 2.63 -4.71 3.16
N ASP A 44 1.47 -4.07 3.31
CA ASP A 44 0.25 -4.50 2.65
C ASP A 44 0.28 -4.13 1.17
N VAL A 45 0.61 -2.87 0.87
CA VAL A 45 0.66 -2.32 -0.49
C VAL A 45 1.60 -3.12 -1.40
N THR A 46 2.79 -3.49 -0.91
CA THR A 46 3.78 -4.23 -1.70
C THR A 46 3.70 -5.74 -1.52
N GLY A 47 3.13 -6.22 -0.41
CA GLY A 47 3.26 -7.62 0.01
C GLY A 47 2.02 -8.48 -0.17
N LYS A 48 0.80 -7.93 -0.12
CA LYS A 48 -0.43 -8.75 -0.25
C LYS A 48 -0.66 -9.26 -1.67
N GLN A 49 -0.43 -8.41 -2.66
CA GLN A 49 -0.62 -8.71 -4.09
C GLN A 49 0.61 -8.24 -4.88
N PRO A 50 1.77 -8.90 -4.69
CA PRO A 50 3.05 -8.42 -5.20
C PRO A 50 3.08 -8.30 -6.73
N GLU A 51 2.42 -9.21 -7.47
CA GLU A 51 2.34 -9.13 -8.93
C GLU A 51 1.50 -7.94 -9.41
N ALA A 52 0.46 -7.56 -8.67
CA ALA A 52 -0.33 -6.38 -8.97
C ALA A 52 0.46 -5.08 -8.72
N PHE A 53 1.22 -5.04 -7.62
CA PHE A 53 2.13 -3.93 -7.32
C PHE A 53 3.22 -3.81 -8.39
N HIS A 54 3.85 -4.92 -8.80
CA HIS A 54 4.84 -4.92 -9.88
C HIS A 54 4.26 -4.40 -11.18
N HIS A 55 3.07 -4.88 -11.58
CA HIS A 55 2.39 -4.38 -12.79
C HIS A 55 2.19 -2.86 -12.75
N LEU A 56 1.65 -2.32 -11.66
CA LEU A 56 1.43 -0.87 -11.49
C LEU A 56 2.74 -0.07 -11.61
N VAL A 57 3.80 -0.55 -10.96
CA VAL A 57 5.10 0.15 -10.94
C VAL A 57 5.82 0.01 -12.27
N GLU A 58 5.76 -1.15 -12.93
CA GLU A 58 6.34 -1.39 -14.25
C GLU A 58 5.66 -0.53 -15.32
N THR A 59 4.32 -0.48 -15.36
CA THR A 59 3.60 0.36 -16.33
C THR A 59 3.89 1.84 -16.10
N PHE A 60 4.04 2.26 -14.85
CA PHE A 60 4.39 3.64 -14.53
C PHE A 60 5.81 3.98 -15.01
N TYR A 61 6.81 3.16 -14.67
CA TYR A 61 8.21 3.46 -15.03
C TYR A 61 8.52 3.26 -16.51
N LEU A 62 7.91 2.26 -17.16
CA LEU A 62 8.21 1.92 -18.56
C LEU A 62 7.35 2.68 -19.56
N GLU A 63 6.10 2.98 -19.20
CA GLU A 63 5.12 3.58 -20.13
C GLU A 63 4.56 4.92 -19.67
N GLY A 64 4.82 5.36 -18.44
CA GLY A 64 4.19 6.54 -17.85
C GLY A 64 2.70 6.34 -17.57
N LYS A 65 2.23 5.09 -17.46
CA LYS A 65 0.81 4.76 -17.27
C LYS A 65 0.55 4.22 -15.87
N ILE A 66 -0.53 4.70 -15.28
CA ILE A 66 -1.05 4.20 -14.01
C ILE A 66 -2.08 3.14 -14.32
N ASP A 67 -1.77 1.89 -14.01
CA ASP A 67 -2.66 0.75 -14.21
C ASP A 67 -2.71 -0.10 -12.94
N ASP A 68 -3.75 0.10 -12.15
CA ASP A 68 -4.04 -0.65 -10.93
C ASP A 68 -5.00 -1.83 -11.18
N SER A 69 -5.33 -2.15 -12.43
CA SER A 69 -6.36 -3.15 -12.80
C SER A 69 -6.06 -4.57 -12.32
N LYS A 70 -4.82 -4.86 -11.95
CA LYS A 70 -4.40 -6.16 -11.39
C LYS A 70 -4.69 -6.29 -9.90
N PHE A 71 -4.90 -5.19 -9.19
CA PHE A 71 -5.33 -5.25 -7.81
C PHE A 71 -6.76 -5.80 -7.73
N LYS A 72 -6.92 -6.80 -6.88
CA LYS A 72 -8.22 -7.33 -6.49
C LYS A 72 -8.57 -6.77 -5.12
N TYR A 73 -9.84 -6.49 -4.92
CA TYR A 73 -10.32 -6.12 -3.60
C TYR A 73 -10.10 -7.27 -2.61
N GLU A 74 -9.45 -6.97 -1.48
CA GLU A 74 -9.19 -7.90 -0.38
C GLU A 74 -9.63 -7.22 0.93
N PRO A 75 -10.69 -7.71 1.59
CA PRO A 75 -11.20 -7.06 2.80
C PRO A 75 -10.30 -7.30 4.01
N VAL A 76 -10.38 -6.41 5.00
CA VAL A 76 -9.68 -6.60 6.27
C VAL A 76 -10.19 -7.86 6.98
N ASN A 77 -9.27 -8.74 7.38
CA ASN A 77 -9.60 -9.88 8.22
C ASN A 77 -9.47 -9.51 9.72
N PHE A 78 -10.61 -9.36 10.39
CA PHE A 78 -10.67 -9.12 11.84
C PHE A 78 -10.57 -10.40 12.71
N ALA A 79 -10.45 -11.56 12.09
CA ALA A 79 -10.23 -12.85 12.75
C ALA A 79 -8.92 -13.49 12.23
N PRO A 80 -7.74 -12.95 12.63
CA PRO A 80 -6.46 -13.49 12.17
C PRO A 80 -6.22 -14.88 12.76
N GLU A 81 -5.60 -15.76 11.96
CA GLU A 81 -5.24 -17.12 12.37
C GLU A 81 -4.22 -17.12 13.52
N VAL A 82 -3.33 -16.13 13.52
CA VAL A 82 -2.35 -15.89 14.58
C VAL A 82 -2.60 -14.53 15.22
N THR A 83 -2.88 -14.52 16.52
CA THR A 83 -3.05 -13.29 17.29
C THR A 83 -1.72 -12.73 17.77
N PHE A 84 -1.67 -11.45 18.10
CA PHE A 84 -0.47 -10.86 18.69
C PHE A 84 -0.08 -11.51 20.03
N GLN A 85 -1.05 -12.01 20.80
CA GLN A 85 -0.78 -12.78 22.03
C GLN A 85 -0.06 -14.09 21.72
N GLN A 86 -0.48 -14.81 20.67
CA GLN A 86 0.20 -16.05 20.23
C GLN A 86 1.61 -15.75 19.72
N MET A 87 1.80 -14.65 18.96
CA MET A 87 3.14 -14.22 18.55
C MET A 87 4.03 -13.89 19.74
N ALA A 88 3.50 -13.19 20.75
CA ALA A 88 4.25 -12.87 21.97
C ALA A 88 4.69 -14.14 22.72
N GLN A 89 3.80 -15.12 22.88
CA GLN A 89 4.13 -16.41 23.49
C GLN A 89 5.26 -17.11 22.75
N GLN A 90 5.25 -17.12 21.41
CA GLN A 90 6.32 -17.72 20.61
C GLN A 90 7.68 -17.05 20.82
N VAL A 91 7.72 -15.74 21.08
CA VAL A 91 8.97 -15.02 21.36
C VAL A 91 9.49 -15.36 22.75
N PHE A 92 8.65 -15.32 23.78
CA PHE A 92 9.07 -15.53 25.18
C PHE A 92 9.26 -17.00 25.57
N MET A 93 8.73 -17.96 24.81
CA MET A 93 8.97 -19.40 25.01
C MET A 93 10.21 -19.92 24.26
N GLN A 94 10.91 -19.07 23.52
CA GLN A 94 12.17 -19.39 22.84
C GLN A 94 13.42 -18.95 23.62
N GLU A 95 13.24 -18.44 24.85
CA GLU A 95 14.30 -18.22 25.85
C GLU A 95 14.33 -19.36 26.89
#